data_AF-A0A534I9P2-F1
#
_entry.id   AF-A0A534I9P2-F1
#
_cell.length_a   1.000
_cell.length_b   1.000
_cell.length_c   1.000
_cell.angle_alpha   90.00
_cell.angle_beta   90.00
_cell.angle_gamma   90.00
#
_symmetry.space_group_name_H-M   'P 1'
#
loop_
_entity.id
_entity.type
_entity.pdbx_description
1 polymer ?
#
loop_
_entity_poly.entity_id
_entity_poly.type
_entity_poly.pdbx_seq_one_letter_code
_entity_poly.pdbx_strand_id
1 'polypeptide(L)'
;MNAARGQHILMQRTARAAPLPRRAAFVLTAALVTALAACSGGGSVNIANSQRGDPATVDFPIFYVKRTVPKNAAGVVQQDDLRVLRDAVPSADLFMRATASPSATETNITARLTAGASWDVKDVDTSADGAKVVFAMRGPLATAHGQRRLTALPPGRTHPLLDHAPVAVEGDPDR
;
A
#
# COMPACT_ATOMS: atom_id res chain seq x y z
N MET A 1 32.39 57.85 -79.49
CA MET A 1 33.00 58.29 -78.21
C MET A 1 33.00 57.14 -77.22
N ASN A 2 34.16 56.89 -76.61
CA ASN A 2 34.44 55.87 -75.59
C ASN A 2 34.15 56.39 -74.17
N ALA A 3 33.80 55.50 -73.25
CA ALA A 3 34.22 55.50 -71.82
C ALA A 3 33.63 54.24 -71.15
N ALA A 4 34.40 53.14 -71.03
CA ALA A 4 35.29 52.78 -69.92
C ALA A 4 34.54 52.29 -68.65
N ARG A 5 34.49 50.95 -68.49
CA ARG A 5 34.04 50.21 -67.31
C ARG A 5 35.12 50.25 -66.21
N GLY A 6 34.78 50.72 -65.01
CA GLY A 6 35.64 50.61 -63.83
C GLY A 6 35.52 49.25 -63.15
N GLN A 7 36.65 48.55 -62.97
CA GLN A 7 36.73 47.34 -62.15
C GLN A 7 37.27 47.70 -60.76
N HIS A 8 36.49 47.42 -59.71
CA HIS A 8 36.95 47.56 -58.33
C HIS A 8 37.67 46.28 -57.90
N ILE A 9 38.98 46.40 -57.72
CA ILE A 9 39.88 45.35 -57.23
C ILE A 9 39.68 45.21 -55.71
N LEU A 10 39.25 44.02 -55.26
CA LEU A 10 39.13 43.66 -53.86
C LEU A 10 40.52 43.41 -53.25
N MET A 11 40.98 44.34 -52.42
CA MET A 11 42.27 44.29 -51.75
C MET A 11 42.20 43.32 -50.55
N GLN A 12 42.64 42.07 -50.74
CA GLN A 12 42.78 41.09 -49.66
C GLN A 12 44.00 41.43 -48.79
N ARG A 13 43.79 41.92 -47.57
CA ARG A 13 44.85 42.08 -46.56
C ARG A 13 45.21 40.71 -46.00
N THR A 14 46.29 40.11 -46.48
CA THR A 14 46.92 38.97 -45.81
C THR A 14 47.71 39.47 -44.61
N ALA A 15 47.16 39.30 -43.40
CA ALA A 15 47.91 39.53 -42.17
C ALA A 15 48.92 38.38 -42.00
N ARG A 16 50.22 38.67 -42.15
CA ARG A 16 51.29 37.71 -41.81
C ARG A 16 51.33 37.53 -40.30
N ALA A 17 51.12 36.32 -39.82
CA ALA A 17 51.30 35.97 -38.41
C ALA A 17 52.78 36.13 -38.03
N ALA A 18 53.06 36.93 -37.01
CA ALA A 18 54.41 37.09 -36.48
C ALA A 18 54.85 35.80 -35.75
N PRO A 19 56.15 35.43 -35.79
CA PRO A 19 56.64 34.26 -35.08
C PRO A 19 56.54 34.48 -33.57
N LEU A 20 55.71 33.67 -32.90
CA LEU A 20 55.64 33.65 -31.44
C LEU A 20 57.03 33.30 -30.87
N PRO A 21 57.50 34.01 -29.82
CA PRO A 21 58.78 33.72 -29.22
C PRO A 21 58.78 32.28 -28.70
N ARG A 22 59.86 31.54 -28.95
CA ARG A 22 60.01 30.11 -28.58
C ARG A 22 59.64 29.81 -27.12
N ARG A 23 59.85 30.78 -26.22
CA ARG A 23 59.45 30.70 -24.81
C ARG A 23 57.93 30.72 -24.60
N ALA A 24 57.21 31.56 -25.34
CA ALA A 24 55.74 31.60 -25.28
C ALA A 24 55.12 30.33 -25.86
N ALA A 25 55.70 29.78 -26.95
CA ALA A 25 55.27 28.50 -27.49
C ALA A 25 55.47 27.35 -26.49
N PHE A 26 56.57 27.36 -25.73
CA PHE A 26 56.87 26.36 -24.70
C PHE A 26 55.91 26.45 -23.50
N VAL A 27 55.58 27.67 -23.06
CA VAL A 27 54.60 27.90 -21.97
C VAL A 27 53.20 27.45 -22.40
N LEU A 28 52.79 27.76 -23.63
CA LEU A 28 51.49 27.34 -24.18
C LEU A 28 51.37 25.81 -24.31
N THR A 29 52.43 25.15 -24.78
CA THR A 29 52.45 23.68 -24.89
C THR A 29 52.48 23.01 -23.52
N ALA A 30 53.23 23.55 -22.56
CA ALA A 30 53.22 23.04 -21.18
C ALA A 30 51.83 23.19 -20.53
N ALA A 31 51.18 24.35 -20.69
CA ALA A 31 49.82 24.59 -20.17
C ALA A 31 48.79 23.63 -20.80
N LEU A 32 48.89 23.38 -22.10
CA LEU A 32 48.02 22.44 -22.82
C LEU A 32 48.22 21.00 -22.33
N VAL A 33 49.47 20.55 -22.14
CA VAL A 33 49.77 19.20 -21.63
C VAL A 33 49.24 19.03 -20.19
N THR A 34 49.38 20.04 -19.33
CA THR A 34 48.79 19.98 -17.98
C THR A 34 47.27 19.96 -17.97
N ALA A 35 46.62 20.66 -18.91
CA ALA A 35 45.16 20.63 -19.06
C ALA A 35 44.66 19.27 -19.55
N LEU A 36 45.39 18.61 -20.46
CA LEU A 36 45.05 17.25 -20.93
C LEU A 36 45.30 16.18 -19.86
N ALA A 37 46.32 16.34 -19.01
CA ALA A 37 46.60 15.41 -17.92
C ALA A 37 45.50 15.41 -16.84
N ALA A 38 44.81 16.53 -16.62
CA ALA A 38 43.65 16.61 -15.73
C ALA A 38 42.42 15.83 -16.25
N CYS A 39 42.34 15.59 -17.56
CA CYS A 39 41.28 14.77 -18.16
C CYS A 39 41.63 13.28 -18.21
N SER A 40 42.85 12.87 -17.86
CA SER A 40 43.23 11.46 -17.75
C SER A 40 42.80 10.93 -16.38
N GLY A 41 41.50 10.71 -16.25
CA GLY A 41 40.91 10.04 -15.10
C GLY A 41 41.34 8.57 -15.06
N GLY A 42 42.44 8.28 -14.39
CA GLY A 42 42.76 6.95 -13.87
C GLY A 42 41.82 6.60 -12.71
N GLY A 43 40.54 6.43 -13.01
CA GLY A 43 39.52 6.03 -12.04
C GLY A 43 39.41 4.52 -11.98
N SER A 44 39.88 3.91 -10.88
CA SER A 44 39.43 2.57 -10.52
C SER A 44 37.93 2.63 -10.21
N VAL A 45 37.14 1.77 -10.87
CA VAL A 45 35.76 1.55 -10.48
C VAL A 45 35.79 0.81 -9.14
N ASN A 46 35.68 1.55 -8.04
CA ASN A 46 35.44 0.97 -6.73
C ASN A 46 33.96 0.56 -6.66
N ILE A 47 33.64 -0.68 -7.07
CA ILE A 47 32.30 -1.28 -6.97
C ILE A 47 31.82 -1.44 -5.51
N ALA A 48 32.68 -1.21 -4.51
CA ALA A 48 32.36 -1.42 -3.11
C ALA A 48 32.86 -0.29 -2.21
N ASN A 49 32.15 0.86 -2.17
CA ASN A 49 31.96 1.66 -0.92
C ASN A 49 31.24 3.03 -1.04
N SER A 50 30.64 3.42 -2.18
CA SER A 50 29.88 4.69 -2.22
C SER A 50 28.71 4.73 -3.20
N GLN A 51 28.11 3.58 -3.53
CA GLN A 51 26.72 3.63 -3.98
C GLN A 51 25.88 3.86 -2.73
N ARG A 52 25.37 5.08 -2.55
CA ARG A 52 24.27 5.33 -1.61
C ARG A 52 23.20 4.30 -1.95
N GLY A 53 22.88 3.43 -0.99
CA GLY A 53 21.89 2.37 -1.20
C GLY A 53 20.65 2.92 -1.88
N ASP A 54 20.18 2.21 -2.89
CA ASP A 54 19.00 2.58 -3.66
C ASP A 54 17.85 2.92 -2.70
N PRO A 55 17.33 4.17 -2.69
CA PRO A 55 16.22 4.54 -1.82
C PRO A 55 14.92 3.80 -2.14
N ALA A 56 14.88 2.96 -3.18
CA ALA A 56 13.67 2.25 -3.62
C ALA A 56 13.21 1.09 -2.71
N THR A 57 13.97 0.67 -1.69
CA THR A 57 13.41 -0.24 -0.66
C THR A 57 12.76 0.58 0.45
N VAL A 58 11.73 1.35 0.09
CA VAL A 58 10.83 1.92 1.10
C VAL A 58 9.81 0.84 1.41
N ASP A 59 9.90 0.29 2.61
CA ASP A 59 8.92 -0.65 3.12
C ASP A 59 7.76 0.12 3.74
N PHE A 60 6.53 -0.32 3.46
CA PHE A 60 5.32 0.34 3.93
C PHE A 60 4.45 -0.67 4.66
N PRO A 61 3.72 -0.23 5.71
CA PRO A 61 2.71 -1.07 6.30
C PRO A 61 1.61 -1.34 5.28
N ILE A 62 1.07 -2.55 5.32
CA ILE A 62 -0.09 -2.91 4.50
C ILE A 62 -1.28 -3.24 5.40
N PHE A 63 -2.46 -2.84 4.95
CA PHE A 63 -3.73 -3.14 5.61
C PHE A 63 -4.54 -4.09 4.74
N TYR A 64 -5.08 -5.15 5.34
CA TYR A 64 -5.88 -6.13 4.62
C TYR A 64 -6.88 -6.79 5.54
N VAL A 65 -7.95 -7.28 4.93
CA VAL A 65 -8.96 -8.05 5.64
C VAL A 65 -8.57 -9.52 5.64
N LYS A 66 -8.49 -10.11 6.83
CA LYS A 66 -8.31 -11.55 7.02
C LYS A 66 -9.68 -12.15 7.30
N ARG A 67 -10.08 -13.15 6.51
CA ARG A 67 -11.36 -13.85 6.67
C ARG A 67 -11.25 -15.33 6.39
N THR A 68 -12.16 -16.11 6.95
CA THR A 68 -12.37 -17.50 6.56
C THR A 68 -12.93 -17.55 5.14
N VAL A 69 -12.37 -18.42 4.29
CA VAL A 69 -12.84 -18.59 2.91
C VAL A 69 -14.24 -19.22 2.91
N PRO A 70 -15.26 -18.58 2.30
CA PRO A 70 -16.60 -19.16 2.19
C PRO A 70 -16.57 -20.48 1.42
N LYS A 71 -17.20 -21.50 1.98
CA LYS A 71 -17.34 -22.82 1.35
C LYS A 71 -18.80 -23.23 1.37
N ASN A 72 -19.26 -23.90 0.30
CA ASN A 72 -20.59 -24.48 0.25
C ASN A 72 -20.68 -25.78 1.08
N ALA A 73 -21.86 -26.39 1.13
CA ALA A 73 -22.08 -27.65 1.88
C ALA A 73 -21.23 -28.83 1.39
N ALA A 74 -20.74 -28.79 0.14
CA ALA A 74 -19.83 -29.79 -0.42
C ALA A 74 -18.34 -29.45 -0.17
N GLY A 75 -18.03 -28.39 0.59
CA GLY A 75 -16.67 -27.96 0.92
C GLY A 75 -15.94 -27.22 -0.21
N VAL A 76 -16.62 -26.92 -1.31
CA VAL A 76 -16.07 -26.17 -2.45
C VAL A 76 -16.13 -24.67 -2.15
N VAL A 77 -15.08 -23.94 -2.53
CA VAL A 77 -15.03 -22.48 -2.38
C VAL A 77 -16.20 -21.86 -3.12
N GLN A 78 -17.02 -21.11 -2.38
CA GLN A 78 -18.12 -20.36 -2.95
C GLN A 78 -17.58 -19.06 -3.53
N GLN A 79 -17.75 -18.86 -4.84
CA GLN A 79 -17.37 -17.62 -5.51
C GLN A 79 -18.43 -16.54 -5.29
N ASP A 80 -17.98 -15.29 -5.17
CA ASP A 80 -18.88 -14.13 -5.18
C ASP A 80 -19.46 -13.96 -6.59
N ASP A 81 -20.78 -13.84 -6.68
CA ASP A 81 -21.45 -13.40 -7.91
C ASP A 81 -21.52 -11.87 -7.91
N LEU A 82 -20.79 -11.25 -8.84
CA LEU A 82 -20.70 -9.79 -8.97
C LEU A 82 -22.01 -9.13 -9.45
N ARG A 83 -22.99 -9.93 -9.87
CA ARG A 83 -24.30 -9.44 -10.33
C ARG A 83 -25.28 -9.23 -9.19
N VAL A 84 -25.01 -9.77 -8.02
CA VAL A 84 -25.88 -9.68 -6.84
C VAL A 84 -25.21 -8.85 -5.75
N LEU A 85 -26.03 -8.26 -4.88
CA LEU A 85 -25.50 -7.59 -3.70
C LEU A 85 -24.83 -8.63 -2.80
N ARG A 86 -23.56 -8.38 -2.45
CA ARG A 86 -22.81 -9.29 -1.59
C ARG A 86 -23.36 -9.30 -0.16
N ASP A 87 -23.69 -10.49 0.32
CA ASP A 87 -24.09 -10.73 1.70
C ASP A 87 -22.95 -10.50 2.69
N ALA A 88 -23.32 -10.26 3.95
CA ALA A 88 -22.33 -10.17 5.02
C ALA A 88 -21.79 -11.57 5.34
N VAL A 89 -20.48 -11.75 5.19
CA VAL A 89 -19.81 -13.01 5.50
C VAL A 89 -19.18 -12.90 6.89
N PRO A 90 -19.63 -13.69 7.88
CA PRO A 90 -19.08 -13.63 9.22
C PRO A 90 -17.61 -14.08 9.26
N SER A 91 -16.88 -13.59 10.27
CA SER A 91 -15.47 -13.90 10.55
C SER A 91 -14.48 -13.15 9.66
N ALA A 92 -14.57 -11.82 9.66
CA ALA A 92 -13.60 -10.94 9.05
C ALA A 92 -13.05 -9.93 10.06
N ASP A 93 -11.74 -9.70 10.00
CA ASP A 93 -11.01 -8.73 10.83
C ASP A 93 -10.04 -7.93 9.97
N LEU A 94 -9.79 -6.67 10.36
CA LEU A 94 -8.76 -5.84 9.72
C LEU A 94 -7.41 -6.08 10.40
N PHE A 95 -6.42 -6.43 9.59
CA PHE A 95 -5.04 -6.59 10.02
C PHE A 95 -4.15 -5.52 9.39
N MET A 96 -3.15 -5.09 10.16
CA MET A 96 -2.01 -4.33 9.68
C MET A 96 -0.78 -5.23 9.72
N ARG A 97 0.00 -5.26 8.66
CA ARG A 97 1.33 -5.86 8.66
C ARG A 97 2.37 -4.76 8.55
N ALA A 98 3.38 -4.79 9.42
CA ALA A 98 4.35 -3.71 9.58
C ALA A 98 5.16 -3.43 8.30
N THR A 99 5.39 -4.46 7.49
CA THR A 99 6.07 -4.39 6.20
C THR A 99 5.43 -5.32 5.17
N ALA A 100 5.76 -5.15 3.89
CA ALA A 100 5.22 -6.00 2.83
C ALA A 100 5.70 -7.47 2.95
N SER A 101 6.75 -7.74 3.74
CA SER A 101 7.30 -9.08 3.96
C SER A 101 6.29 -10.06 4.59
N PRO A 102 6.20 -11.32 4.10
CA PRO A 102 5.35 -12.35 4.69
C PRO A 102 5.68 -12.71 6.14
N SER A 103 6.93 -12.52 6.56
CA SER A 103 7.40 -12.82 7.92
C SER A 103 7.27 -11.64 8.88
N ALA A 104 6.72 -10.51 8.41
CA ALA A 104 6.56 -9.32 9.21
C ALA A 104 5.43 -9.47 10.23
N THR A 105 5.53 -8.71 11.33
CA THR A 105 4.54 -8.72 12.40
C THR A 105 3.17 -8.28 11.90
N GLU A 106 2.16 -9.12 12.13
CA GLU A 106 0.74 -8.81 11.90
C GLU A 106 0.11 -8.32 13.21
N THR A 107 -0.70 -7.25 13.14
CA THR A 107 -1.48 -6.69 14.25
C THR A 107 -2.95 -6.67 13.88
N ASN A 108 -3.82 -7.27 14.68
CA ASN A 108 -5.28 -7.19 14.49
C ASN A 108 -5.79 -5.84 15.04
N ILE A 109 -6.28 -4.98 14.14
CA ILE A 109 -6.75 -3.63 14.44
C ILE A 109 -8.17 -3.64 15.03
N THR A 110 -8.98 -4.62 14.64
CA THR A 110 -10.39 -4.75 15.03
C THR A 110 -10.61 -5.61 16.26
N ALA A 111 -9.59 -6.29 16.79
CA ALA A 111 -9.71 -7.25 17.89
C ALA A 111 -10.49 -6.72 19.11
N ARG A 112 -10.24 -5.46 19.48
CA ARG A 112 -10.91 -4.80 20.62
C ARG A 112 -12.40 -4.54 20.38
N LEU A 113 -12.81 -4.42 19.12
CA LEU A 113 -14.20 -4.18 18.72
C LEU A 113 -14.95 -5.50 18.52
N THR A 114 -14.27 -6.51 17.95
CA THR A 114 -14.91 -7.79 17.66
C THR A 114 -15.16 -8.59 18.92
N ALA A 115 -14.26 -8.56 19.90
CA ALA A 115 -14.44 -9.15 21.24
C ALA A 115 -14.99 -10.60 21.23
N GLY A 116 -14.62 -11.38 20.20
CA GLY A 116 -15.07 -12.77 20.01
C GLY A 116 -16.42 -12.94 19.30
N ALA A 117 -17.13 -11.85 18.98
CA ALA A 117 -18.33 -11.90 18.15
C ALA A 117 -17.97 -11.95 16.65
N SER A 118 -18.91 -12.40 15.81
CA SER A 118 -18.74 -12.43 14.36
C SER A 118 -19.02 -11.06 13.74
N TRP A 119 -18.08 -10.56 12.96
CA TRP A 119 -18.21 -9.31 12.22
C TRP A 119 -17.84 -9.52 10.75
N ASP A 120 -18.38 -8.67 9.88
CA ASP A 120 -17.96 -8.56 8.49
C ASP A 120 -17.19 -7.24 8.31
N VAL A 121 -16.03 -7.31 7.65
CA VAL A 121 -15.13 -6.18 7.39
C VAL A 121 -14.78 -6.17 5.90
N LYS A 122 -14.86 -5.02 5.25
CA LYS A 122 -14.57 -4.87 3.82
C LYS A 122 -14.23 -3.42 3.46
N ASP A 123 -14.00 -3.19 2.16
CA ASP A 123 -13.83 -1.86 1.57
C ASP A 123 -12.73 -1.05 2.29
N VAL A 124 -11.56 -1.67 2.48
CA VAL A 124 -10.41 -1.03 3.11
C VAL A 124 -9.80 -0.02 2.13
N ASP A 125 -9.51 1.18 2.61
CA ASP A 125 -8.80 2.21 1.87
C ASP A 125 -7.88 3.02 2.79
N THR A 126 -6.82 3.59 2.23
CA THR A 126 -5.79 4.31 2.97
C THR A 126 -5.64 5.73 2.46
N SER A 127 -5.41 6.70 3.36
CA SER A 127 -5.09 8.06 2.93
C SER A 127 -3.82 8.10 2.11
N ALA A 128 -3.70 9.09 1.22
CA ALA A 128 -2.55 9.23 0.32
C ALA A 128 -1.20 9.38 1.06
N ASP A 129 -1.21 9.89 2.29
CA ASP A 129 -0.05 10.01 3.17
C ASP A 129 0.22 8.75 4.03
N GLY A 130 -0.62 7.72 3.94
CA GLY A 130 -0.52 6.48 4.72
C GLY A 130 -0.85 6.63 6.21
N ALA A 131 -1.29 7.81 6.67
CA ALA A 131 -1.50 8.08 8.09
C ALA A 131 -2.88 7.66 8.62
N LYS A 132 -3.80 7.29 7.73
CA LYS A 132 -5.18 6.90 8.05
C LYS A 132 -5.60 5.70 7.21
N VAL A 133 -6.45 4.87 7.80
CA VAL A 133 -7.14 3.77 7.14
C VAL A 133 -8.63 3.86 7.46
N VAL A 134 -9.46 3.67 6.45
CA VAL A 134 -10.92 3.58 6.55
C VAL A 134 -11.37 2.22 6.05
N PHE A 135 -12.46 1.72 6.60
CA PHE A 135 -13.04 0.43 6.23
C PHE A 135 -14.51 0.39 6.62
N ALA A 136 -15.27 -0.44 5.92
CA ALA A 136 -16.64 -0.76 6.31
C ALA A 136 -16.65 -1.94 7.27
N MET A 137 -17.38 -1.81 8.37
CA MET A 137 -17.53 -2.86 9.39
C MET A 137 -19.01 -3.03 9.74
N ARG A 138 -19.49 -4.28 9.74
CA ARG A 138 -20.88 -4.64 10.05
C ARG A 138 -20.92 -5.72 11.14
N GLY A 139 -21.67 -5.47 12.20
CA GLY A 139 -21.91 -6.45 13.26
C GLY A 139 -22.43 -5.82 14.56
N PRO A 140 -22.49 -6.61 15.65
CA PRO A 140 -22.22 -8.06 15.69
C PRO A 140 -23.25 -8.83 14.85
N LEU A 141 -22.78 -9.77 14.04
CA LEU A 141 -23.64 -10.66 13.29
C LEU A 141 -24.04 -11.82 14.20
N ALA A 142 -25.34 -12.07 14.33
CA ALA A 142 -25.81 -13.31 14.93
C ALA A 142 -25.22 -14.45 14.10
N THR A 143 -24.46 -15.33 14.74
CA THR A 143 -24.00 -16.58 14.13
C THR A 143 -25.23 -17.25 13.52
N ALA A 144 -25.22 -17.51 12.22
CA ALA A 144 -26.23 -18.35 11.56
C ALA A 144 -26.09 -19.83 11.99
N HIS A 145 -25.79 -20.07 13.27
CA HIS A 145 -25.86 -21.35 13.95
C HIS A 145 -27.05 -21.29 14.88
N GLY A 146 -28.20 -21.52 14.28
CA GLY A 146 -29.47 -21.39 14.93
C GLY A 146 -30.48 -21.02 13.88
N GLN A 147 -31.00 -22.03 13.18
CA GLN A 147 -32.40 -21.98 12.80
C GLN A 147 -33.16 -21.42 14.01
N ARG A 148 -33.58 -20.16 13.95
CA ARG A 148 -34.93 -19.84 14.39
C ARG A 148 -35.79 -20.68 13.47
N ARG A 149 -36.00 -21.93 13.87
CA ARG A 149 -37.15 -22.72 13.49
C ARG A 149 -38.29 -21.73 13.75
N LEU A 150 -38.74 -21.08 12.69
CA LEU A 150 -40.14 -20.79 12.49
C LEU A 150 -40.81 -22.17 12.53
N THR A 151 -40.88 -22.75 13.73
CA THR A 151 -41.88 -23.75 14.02
C THR A 151 -43.13 -22.94 13.81
N ALA A 152 -43.80 -23.20 12.70
CA ALA A 152 -45.15 -22.71 12.47
C ALA A 152 -45.87 -22.80 13.82
N LEU A 153 -46.35 -21.66 14.29
CA LEU A 153 -47.25 -21.60 15.43
C LEU A 153 -48.31 -22.69 15.18
N PRO A 154 -48.41 -23.74 16.00
CA PRO A 154 -49.51 -24.68 15.83
C PRO A 154 -50.81 -23.88 15.99
N PRO A 155 -51.76 -23.96 15.05
CA PRO A 155 -53.03 -23.29 15.23
C PRO A 155 -53.72 -23.93 16.43
N GLY A 156 -53.92 -23.13 17.49
CA GLY A 156 -54.80 -23.53 18.60
C GLY A 156 -54.16 -23.75 19.97
N ARG A 157 -53.31 -22.85 20.47
CA ARG A 157 -53.15 -22.71 21.93
C ARG A 157 -53.80 -21.42 22.42
N THR A 158 -55.02 -21.57 22.92
CA THR A 158 -55.66 -20.64 23.84
C THR A 158 -54.79 -20.51 25.10
N HIS A 159 -54.64 -19.28 25.58
CA HIS A 159 -53.99 -18.99 26.86
C HIS A 159 -54.76 -19.64 28.01
N PRO A 160 -54.11 -20.32 28.97
CA PRO A 160 -54.69 -20.47 30.29
C PRO A 160 -54.36 -19.23 31.11
N LEU A 161 -55.41 -18.44 31.28
CA LEU A 161 -55.66 -17.57 32.41
C LEU A 161 -55.22 -18.23 33.73
N LEU A 162 -54.48 -17.47 34.54
CA LEU A 162 -54.32 -17.51 36.00
C LEU A 162 -54.74 -18.82 36.69
N ASP A 163 -53.77 -19.56 37.23
CA ASP A 163 -54.02 -20.33 38.44
C ASP A 163 -52.84 -20.20 39.41
N HIS A 164 -53.23 -20.14 40.67
CA HIS A 164 -52.49 -19.64 41.81
C HIS A 164 -51.25 -20.47 42.15
N ALA A 165 -50.15 -19.78 42.48
CA ALA A 165 -49.03 -20.38 43.18
C ALA A 165 -49.44 -20.79 44.60
N PRO A 166 -49.12 -22.01 45.08
CA PRO A 166 -48.98 -22.25 46.50
C PRO A 166 -47.53 -21.97 46.92
N VAL A 167 -47.37 -20.98 47.80
CA VAL A 167 -46.15 -20.78 48.59
C VAL A 167 -46.07 -21.92 49.60
N ALA A 168 -45.03 -22.75 49.50
CA ALA A 168 -44.66 -23.70 50.54
C ALA A 168 -43.89 -22.96 51.65
N VAL A 169 -44.48 -22.88 52.84
CA VAL A 169 -43.78 -22.62 54.10
C VAL A 169 -43.84 -23.92 54.89
N GLU A 170 -42.69 -24.59 54.97
CA GLU A 170 -42.46 -25.79 55.77
C GLU A 170 -41.70 -25.37 57.05
N GLY A 171 -42.18 -25.81 58.21
CA GLY A 171 -41.40 -25.96 59.44
C GLY A 171 -41.80 -25.05 60.60
N ASP A 172 -42.59 -25.57 61.55
CA ASP A 172 -42.06 -26.11 62.82
C ASP A 172 -43.21 -26.43 63.82
N PRO A 173 -43.34 -27.68 64.30
CA PRO A 173 -44.10 -27.97 65.51
C PRO A 173 -43.21 -28.68 66.55
N ASP A 174 -42.41 -27.92 67.30
CA ASP A 174 -42.13 -28.11 68.74
C ASP A 174 -40.96 -27.21 69.19
N ARG A 175 -41.26 -25.99 69.65
CA ARG A 175 -40.71 -25.32 70.85
C ARG A 175 -41.13 -23.86 70.97
#